data_AF-G7PBI5-F1
#
_entry.id   AF-G7PBI5-F1
#
_cell.length_a   1.000
_cell.length_b   1.000
_cell.length_c   1.000
_cell.angle_alpha   90.00
_cell.angle_beta   90.00
_cell.angle_gamma   90.00
#
_symmetry.space_group_name_H-M   'P 1'
#
loop_
_entity.id
_entity.type
_entity.pdbx_description
1 polymer ?
#
loop_
_entity_poly.entity_id
_entity_poly.type
_entity_poly.pdbx_seq_one_letter_code
_entity_poly.pdbx_strand_id
1 'polypeptide(L)'
;MRIEKCYFCSGPIYPGHGMMFVRNDCKVFRFCKSKCHKNFKKKRNPRKVRWTKAFRKAAGKELTVDNSFEFEKRRNEPIKYQRELWNKTIDAMKRVEEIKQKRQAKFIMNRLKKNKELQKVQDIKEVKQNIHLIRAPLAAKGSSWKRKWYSSYKRMWTWKMLLKNLCNHFFCVHLKRPFGYLELLNYLIFYIRSLK
;
A
#
# COMPACT_ATOMS: atom_id res chain seq x y z
N MET A 1 -15.07 -17.28 -32.01
CA MET A 1 -13.70 -17.13 -31.47
C MET A 1 -13.62 -17.85 -30.11
N ARG A 2 -12.54 -18.58 -29.79
CA ARG A 2 -12.43 -19.33 -28.52
C ARG A 2 -11.16 -18.94 -27.76
N ILE A 3 -11.30 -18.67 -26.47
CA ILE A 3 -10.17 -18.47 -25.56
C ILE A 3 -9.76 -19.84 -25.01
N GLU A 4 -8.53 -20.25 -25.31
CA GLU A 4 -8.01 -21.54 -24.85
C GLU A 4 -7.22 -21.38 -23.56
N LYS A 5 -7.06 -22.46 -22.80
CA LYS A 5 -6.18 -22.46 -21.63
C LYS A 5 -4.81 -23.01 -22.03
N CYS A 6 -3.75 -22.40 -21.51
CA CYS A 6 -2.41 -22.91 -21.69
C CYS A 6 -2.19 -24.21 -20.90
N TYR A 7 -1.54 -25.19 -21.53
CA TYR A 7 -1.21 -26.47 -20.91
C TYR A 7 -0.34 -26.32 -19.64
N PHE A 8 0.65 -25.43 -19.67
CA PHE A 8 1.62 -25.28 -18.57
C PHE A 8 1.18 -24.26 -17.51
N CYS A 9 0.76 -23.07 -17.94
CA CYS A 9 0.43 -21.95 -17.06
C CYS A 9 -1.03 -21.97 -16.58
N SER A 10 -1.94 -22.66 -17.28
CA SER A 10 -3.40 -22.57 -17.17
C SER A 10 -3.98 -21.17 -17.35
N GLY A 11 -3.18 -20.21 -17.83
CA GLY A 11 -3.63 -18.87 -18.20
C GLY A 11 -4.37 -18.87 -19.55
N PRO A 12 -5.13 -17.80 -19.85
CA PRO A 12 -5.83 -17.66 -21.11
C PRO A 12 -4.87 -17.46 -22.29
N ILE A 13 -5.27 -17.95 -23.45
CA ILE A 13 -4.63 -17.73 -24.75
C ILE A 13 -5.67 -17.10 -25.66
N TYR A 14 -5.44 -15.83 -25.99
CA TYR A 14 -6.22 -15.13 -27.00
C TYR A 14 -5.74 -15.52 -28.40
N PRO A 15 -6.61 -15.46 -29.42
CA PRO A 15 -6.21 -15.74 -30.80
C PRO A 15 -5.10 -14.83 -31.30
N GLY A 16 -4.22 -15.36 -32.16
CA GLY A 16 -3.01 -14.67 -32.60
C GLY A 16 -1.87 -14.65 -31.56
N HIS A 17 -2.08 -15.21 -30.36
CA HIS A 17 -1.06 -15.23 -29.31
C HIS A 17 -0.60 -16.66 -28.97
N GLY A 18 0.69 -16.80 -28.67
CA GLY A 18 1.25 -18.04 -28.13
C GLY A 18 1.74 -19.00 -29.20
N MET A 19 1.78 -20.29 -28.86
CA MET A 19 2.31 -21.35 -29.73
C MET A 19 1.48 -22.61 -29.58
N MET A 20 1.39 -23.41 -30.62
CA MET A 20 0.75 -24.72 -30.62
C MET A 20 1.78 -25.78 -30.99
N PHE A 21 1.86 -26.84 -30.19
CA PHE A 21 2.67 -28.02 -30.47
C PHE A 21 1.73 -29.22 -30.61
N VAL A 22 1.78 -29.87 -31.76
CA VAL A 22 1.05 -31.12 -32.01
C VAL A 22 2.03 -32.25 -31.89
N ARG A 23 1.72 -33.23 -31.04
CA ARG A 23 2.53 -34.43 -30.87
C ARG A 23 1.97 -35.56 -31.75
N ASN A 24 2.80 -36.55 -32.06
CA ASN A 24 2.45 -37.68 -32.93
C ASN A 24 1.20 -38.47 -32.48
N ASP A 25 0.85 -38.45 -31.19
CA ASP A 25 -0.38 -39.04 -30.65
C ASP A 25 -1.62 -38.15 -30.87
N CYS A 26 -1.56 -37.24 -31.85
CA CYS A 26 -2.55 -36.21 -32.16
C CYS A 26 -2.92 -35.30 -30.98
N LYS A 27 -2.14 -35.26 -29.90
CA LYS A 27 -2.41 -34.37 -28.77
C LYS A 27 -1.90 -32.97 -29.06
N VAL A 28 -2.80 -32.01 -28.90
CA VAL A 28 -2.54 -30.59 -29.13
C VAL A 28 -2.21 -29.91 -27.80
N PHE A 29 -1.00 -29.38 -27.70
CA PHE A 29 -0.55 -28.58 -26.57
C PHE A 29 -0.49 -27.11 -26.96
N ARG A 30 -1.33 -26.29 -26.32
CA ARG A 30 -1.33 -24.83 -26.52
C ARG A 30 -0.55 -24.15 -25.39
N PHE A 31 0.29 -23.18 -25.74
CA PHE A 31 1.13 -22.45 -24.80
C PHE A 31 0.88 -20.95 -24.85
N CYS A 32 0.74 -20.33 -23.67
CA CYS A 32 0.54 -18.89 -23.54
C CYS A 32 1.76 -18.08 -24.01
N LYS A 33 2.99 -18.51 -23.68
CA LYS A 33 4.23 -17.75 -23.95
C LYS A 33 5.41 -18.71 -24.19
N SER A 34 6.50 -18.22 -24.79
CA SER A 34 7.74 -18.98 -25.00
C SER A 34 8.31 -19.59 -23.73
N LYS A 35 8.18 -18.92 -22.56
CA LYS A 35 8.55 -19.45 -21.24
C LYS A 35 7.87 -20.80 -20.94
N CYS A 36 6.58 -20.92 -21.25
CA CYS A 36 5.82 -22.15 -21.00
C CYS A 36 6.25 -23.26 -21.95
N HIS A 37 6.44 -22.92 -23.23
CA HIS A 37 6.91 -23.84 -24.24
C HIS A 37 8.33 -24.37 -23.94
N LYS A 38 9.28 -23.49 -23.57
CA LYS A 38 10.64 -23.88 -23.18
C LYS A 38 10.64 -24.79 -21.94
N ASN A 39 9.81 -24.51 -20.92
CA ASN A 39 9.71 -25.39 -19.76
C ASN A 39 9.10 -26.77 -20.10
N PHE A 40 8.13 -26.81 -21.01
CA PHE A 40 7.59 -28.06 -21.53
C PHE A 40 8.64 -28.87 -22.29
N LYS A 41 9.43 -28.23 -23.17
CA LYS A 41 10.57 -28.86 -23.87
C LYS A 41 11.61 -29.41 -22.88
N LYS A 42 11.88 -28.68 -21.79
CA LYS A 42 12.72 -29.12 -20.67
C LYS A 42 12.07 -30.19 -19.77
N LYS A 43 10.92 -30.74 -20.16
CA LYS A 43 10.17 -31.78 -19.44
C LYS A 43 9.90 -31.43 -17.95
N ARG A 44 9.78 -30.14 -17.62
CA ARG A 44 9.50 -29.72 -16.24
C ARG A 44 8.04 -30.04 -15.88
N ASN A 45 7.82 -30.64 -14.72
CA ASN A 45 6.47 -30.92 -14.25
C ASN A 45 5.79 -29.62 -13.75
N PRO A 46 4.67 -29.16 -14.36
CA PRO A 46 3.99 -27.95 -13.94
C PRO A 46 3.48 -28.01 -12.49
N ARG A 47 3.22 -29.19 -11.94
CA ARG A 47 2.82 -29.37 -10.53
C ARG A 47 3.94 -29.11 -9.53
N LYS A 48 5.21 -29.10 -9.97
CA LYS A 48 6.37 -28.74 -9.12
C LYS A 48 6.80 -27.28 -9.30
N VAL A 49 6.31 -26.59 -10.33
CA VAL A 49 6.70 -25.21 -10.65
C VAL A 49 5.81 -24.21 -9.91
N ARG A 50 6.38 -23.47 -8.95
CA ARG A 50 5.65 -22.66 -7.95
C ARG A 50 4.67 -21.61 -8.49
N TRP A 51 4.92 -21.06 -9.68
CA TRP A 51 4.11 -19.97 -10.24
C TRP A 51 2.91 -20.45 -11.07
N THR A 52 2.82 -21.74 -11.40
CA THR A 52 1.71 -22.28 -12.20
C THR A 52 0.44 -22.41 -11.35
N LYS A 53 -0.72 -22.35 -12.01
CA LYS A 53 -2.00 -22.64 -11.36
C LYS A 53 -2.12 -24.10 -10.93
N ALA A 54 -1.52 -25.03 -11.69
CA ALA A 54 -1.46 -26.44 -11.33
C ALA A 54 -0.79 -26.66 -9.96
N PHE A 55 0.38 -26.05 -9.71
CA PHE A 55 1.03 -26.09 -8.40
C PHE A 55 0.15 -25.45 -7.33
N ARG A 56 -0.43 -24.28 -7.61
CA ARG A 56 -1.24 -23.55 -6.62
C ARG A 56 -2.48 -24.35 -6.17
N LYS A 57 -3.15 -25.04 -7.09
CA LYS A 57 -4.27 -25.93 -6.75
C LYS A 57 -3.82 -27.16 -5.96
N ALA A 58 -2.75 -27.84 -6.40
CA ALA A 58 -2.22 -29.02 -5.73
C ALA A 58 -1.69 -28.72 -4.32
N ALA A 59 -1.06 -27.56 -4.11
CA ALA A 59 -0.50 -27.13 -2.83
C ALA A 59 -1.52 -26.41 -1.91
N GLY A 60 -2.82 -26.47 -2.22
CA GLY A 60 -3.87 -25.84 -1.41
C GLY A 60 -3.79 -24.31 -1.32
N LYS A 61 -3.17 -23.66 -2.32
CA LYS A 61 -3.04 -22.19 -2.36
C LYS A 61 -4.26 -21.48 -2.95
N GLU A 62 -5.12 -22.20 -3.65
CA GLU A 62 -6.38 -21.71 -4.24
C GLU A 62 -7.50 -22.67 -3.88
N LEU A 63 -8.74 -22.18 -3.92
CA LEU A 63 -9.92 -23.00 -3.73
C LEU A 63 -10.03 -24.02 -4.87
N THR A 64 -10.12 -25.31 -4.56
CA THR A 64 -10.12 -26.41 -5.54
C THR A 64 -11.50 -26.97 -5.81
N VAL A 65 -12.31 -27.16 -4.76
CA VAL A 65 -13.65 -27.76 -4.81
C VAL A 65 -14.67 -26.68 -4.47
N ASP A 66 -15.50 -26.29 -5.45
CA ASP A 66 -16.60 -25.34 -5.29
C ASP A 66 -17.59 -25.48 -6.44
N ASN A 67 -18.90 -25.42 -6.13
CA ASN A 67 -19.98 -25.58 -7.12
C ASN A 67 -19.94 -24.50 -8.23
N SER A 68 -19.35 -23.32 -7.97
CA SER A 68 -19.21 -22.27 -9.00
C SER A 68 -18.28 -22.70 -10.15
N PHE A 69 -17.40 -23.68 -9.95
CA PHE A 69 -16.52 -24.17 -11.01
C PHE A 69 -17.23 -25.10 -12.00
N GLU A 70 -18.36 -25.69 -11.63
CA GLU A 70 -19.10 -26.65 -12.46
C GLU A 70 -19.79 -25.98 -13.66
N PHE A 71 -20.00 -24.66 -13.60
CA PHE A 71 -20.56 -23.87 -14.70
C PHE A 71 -19.63 -23.82 -15.93
N GLU A 72 -18.30 -23.80 -15.74
CA GLU A 72 -17.31 -23.78 -16.83
C GLU A 72 -17.07 -25.21 -17.36
N LYS A 73 -18.02 -25.74 -18.13
CA LYS A 73 -17.92 -27.07 -18.77
C LYS A 73 -17.85 -27.01 -20.28
N ARG A 74 -17.14 -27.96 -20.90
CA ARG A 74 -17.19 -28.17 -22.35
C ARG A 74 -18.50 -28.87 -22.70
N ARG A 75 -19.36 -28.18 -23.45
CA ARG A 75 -20.61 -28.76 -23.98
C ARG A 75 -20.33 -29.34 -25.38
N ASN A 76 -20.60 -30.63 -25.55
CA ASN A 76 -20.48 -31.32 -26.84
C ASN A 76 -21.81 -31.33 -27.61
N GLU A 77 -22.94 -31.23 -26.91
CA GLU A 77 -24.27 -31.14 -27.51
C GLU A 77 -24.71 -29.66 -27.63
N PRO A 78 -25.06 -29.20 -28.85
CA PRO A 78 -25.56 -27.86 -29.07
C PRO A 78 -27.04 -27.76 -28.71
N ILE A 79 -27.47 -26.56 -28.31
CA ILE A 79 -28.87 -26.24 -28.02
C ILE A 79 -29.37 -25.25 -29.08
N LYS A 80 -30.63 -25.36 -29.48
CA LYS A 80 -31.26 -24.38 -30.38
C LYS A 80 -31.20 -22.98 -29.77
N TYR A 81 -30.91 -21.98 -30.59
CA TYR A 81 -30.84 -20.59 -30.15
C TYR A 81 -32.21 -20.08 -29.68
N GLN A 82 -32.26 -19.50 -28.48
CA GLN A 82 -33.41 -18.77 -27.93
C GLN A 82 -32.91 -17.50 -27.24
N ARG A 83 -33.43 -16.34 -27.63
CA ARG A 83 -32.93 -15.03 -27.14
C ARG A 83 -33.05 -14.90 -25.62
N GLU A 84 -34.21 -15.27 -25.06
CA GLU A 84 -34.48 -15.22 -23.62
C GLU A 84 -33.50 -16.08 -22.81
N LEU A 85 -33.21 -17.28 -23.30
CA LEU A 85 -32.24 -18.18 -22.68
C LEU A 85 -30.84 -17.57 -22.66
N TRP A 86 -30.40 -16.98 -23.78
CA TRP A 86 -29.08 -16.37 -23.89
C TRP A 86 -28.92 -15.14 -23.00
N ASN A 87 -29.93 -14.26 -22.94
CA ASN A 87 -29.93 -13.09 -22.05
C ASN A 87 -29.81 -13.51 -20.58
N LYS A 88 -30.68 -14.44 -20.13
CA LYS A 88 -30.63 -14.99 -18.77
C LYS A 88 -29.29 -15.66 -18.46
N THR A 89 -28.68 -16.32 -19.44
CA THR A 89 -27.37 -16.95 -19.30
C THR A 89 -26.25 -15.91 -19.08
N ILE A 90 -26.26 -14.81 -19.81
CA ILE A 90 -25.26 -13.73 -19.66
C ILE A 90 -25.33 -13.11 -18.27
N ASP A 91 -26.53 -12.85 -17.76
CA ASP A 91 -26.72 -12.27 -16.42
C ASP A 91 -26.32 -13.27 -15.32
N ALA A 92 -26.71 -14.54 -15.48
CA ALA A 92 -26.27 -15.60 -14.58
C ALA A 92 -24.73 -15.73 -14.57
N MET A 93 -24.06 -15.64 -15.71
CA MET A 93 -22.59 -15.74 -15.79
C MET A 93 -21.89 -14.63 -15.01
N LYS A 94 -22.37 -13.38 -15.08
CA LYS A 94 -21.82 -12.26 -14.30
C LYS A 94 -21.95 -12.52 -12.80
N ARG A 95 -23.15 -12.94 -12.38
CA ARG A 95 -23.45 -13.26 -10.98
C ARG A 95 -22.59 -14.40 -10.44
N VAL A 96 -22.39 -15.47 -11.22
CA VAL A 96 -21.54 -16.60 -10.82
C VAL A 96 -20.08 -16.16 -10.66
N GLU A 97 -19.57 -15.31 -11.53
CA GLU A 97 -18.19 -14.83 -11.46
C GLU A 97 -17.96 -13.96 -10.20
N GLU A 98 -18.91 -13.09 -9.82
CA GLU A 98 -18.85 -12.35 -8.56
C GLU A 98 -18.78 -13.27 -7.33
N ILE A 99 -19.65 -14.29 -7.29
CA ILE A 99 -19.70 -15.26 -6.18
C ILE A 99 -18.36 -15.99 -6.08
N LYS A 100 -17.85 -16.46 -7.22
CA LYS A 100 -16.57 -17.16 -7.32
C LYS A 100 -15.41 -16.29 -6.84
N GLN A 101 -15.33 -15.04 -7.28
CA GLN A 101 -14.29 -14.10 -6.84
C GLN A 101 -14.36 -13.84 -5.33
N LYS A 102 -15.56 -13.63 -4.79
CA LYS A 102 -15.78 -13.42 -3.34
C LYS A 102 -15.30 -14.64 -2.52
N ARG A 103 -15.65 -15.86 -2.94
CA ARG A 103 -15.23 -17.11 -2.28
C ARG A 103 -13.72 -17.32 -2.35
N GLN A 104 -13.11 -17.10 -3.51
CA GLN A 104 -11.67 -17.19 -3.70
C GLN A 104 -10.91 -16.17 -2.85
N ALA A 105 -11.37 -14.91 -2.83
CA ALA A 105 -10.78 -13.86 -2.00
C ALA A 105 -10.87 -14.22 -0.51
N LYS A 106 -12.02 -14.71 -0.04
CA LYS A 106 -12.18 -15.16 1.34
C LYS A 106 -11.22 -16.31 1.70
N PHE A 107 -11.07 -17.30 0.82
CA PHE A 107 -10.13 -18.41 1.02
C PHE A 107 -8.68 -17.91 1.14
N ILE A 108 -8.26 -16.98 0.26
CA ILE A 108 -6.93 -16.39 0.29
C ILE A 108 -6.72 -15.56 1.57
N MET A 109 -7.70 -14.75 1.97
CA MET A 109 -7.64 -13.94 3.18
C MET A 109 -7.53 -14.78 4.45
N ASN A 110 -8.32 -15.86 4.55
CA ASN A 110 -8.24 -16.79 5.67
C ASN A 110 -6.86 -17.44 5.78
N ARG A 111 -6.23 -17.77 4.64
CA ARG A 111 -4.86 -18.28 4.61
C ARG A 111 -3.83 -17.23 5.07
N LEU A 112 -3.94 -15.99 4.59
CA LEU A 112 -3.00 -14.91 4.93
C LEU A 112 -3.12 -14.48 6.40
N LYS A 113 -4.33 -14.53 6.98
CA LYS A 113 -4.58 -14.17 8.38
C LYS A 113 -3.67 -14.90 9.37
N LYS A 114 -3.31 -16.16 9.10
CA LYS A 114 -2.45 -16.98 9.97
C LYS A 114 -1.06 -16.39 10.19
N ASN A 115 -0.52 -15.65 9.23
CA ASN A 115 0.82 -15.08 9.34
C ASN A 115 0.92 -13.95 10.38
N LYS A 116 -0.19 -13.25 10.65
CA LYS A 116 -0.20 -12.10 11.56
C LYS A 116 0.15 -12.49 13.00
N GLU A 117 -0.36 -13.62 13.47
CA GLU A 117 -0.07 -14.12 14.81
C GLU A 117 1.40 -14.59 14.94
N LEU A 118 1.93 -15.25 13.92
CA LEU A 118 3.33 -15.66 13.87
C LEU A 118 4.27 -14.46 13.89
N GLN A 119 3.94 -13.42 13.12
CA GLN A 119 4.70 -12.17 13.11
C GLN A 119 4.69 -11.52 14.50
N LYS A 120 3.53 -11.41 15.16
CA LYS A 120 3.44 -10.85 16.51
C LYS A 120 4.33 -11.59 17.51
N VAL A 121 4.37 -12.91 17.46
CA VAL A 121 5.23 -13.73 18.34
C VAL A 121 6.72 -13.51 18.01
N GLN A 122 7.07 -13.41 16.73
CA GLN A 122 8.43 -13.10 16.29
C GLN A 122 8.87 -11.71 16.72
N ASP A 123 8.02 -10.69 16.57
CA ASP A 123 8.31 -9.31 16.97
C ASP A 123 8.56 -9.23 18.48
N ILE A 124 7.73 -9.88 19.29
CA ILE A 124 7.92 -9.95 20.76
C ILE A 124 9.25 -10.63 21.09
N LYS A 125 9.58 -11.73 20.40
CA LYS A 125 10.85 -12.45 20.58
C LYS A 125 12.04 -11.58 20.21
N GLU A 126 11.96 -10.87 19.09
CA GLU A 126 13.02 -10.00 18.58
C GLU A 126 13.27 -8.84 19.53
N VAL A 127 12.21 -8.15 20.00
CA VAL A 127 12.33 -7.07 20.99
C VAL A 127 12.96 -7.57 22.29
N LYS A 128 12.61 -8.78 22.75
CA LYS A 128 13.18 -9.37 23.97
C LYS A 128 14.66 -9.73 23.83
N GLN A 129 15.08 -10.24 22.67
CA GLN A 129 16.48 -10.63 22.40
C GLN A 129 17.38 -9.43 22.08
N ASN A 130 16.87 -8.51 21.26
CA ASN A 130 17.62 -7.40 20.69
C ASN A 130 17.38 -6.08 21.44
N ILE A 131 16.98 -6.14 22.71
CA ILE A 131 16.69 -4.95 23.52
C ILE A 131 17.88 -3.98 23.58
N HIS A 132 19.11 -4.52 23.53
CA HIS A 132 20.36 -3.78 23.57
C HIS A 132 20.61 -2.87 22.34
N LEU A 133 20.04 -3.21 21.18
CA LEU A 133 20.16 -2.39 19.96
C LEU A 133 19.29 -1.13 20.03
N ILE A 134 18.31 -1.11 20.93
CA ILE A 134 17.35 -0.03 21.08
C ILE A 134 17.85 0.87 22.21
N ARG A 135 18.34 2.07 21.87
CA ARG A 135 18.60 3.11 22.89
C ARG A 135 17.27 3.46 23.55
N ALA A 136 17.20 3.42 24.88
CA ALA A 136 15.96 3.65 25.63
C ALA A 136 15.19 4.86 25.04
N PRO A 137 13.93 4.71 24.61
CA PRO A 137 13.20 5.77 23.89
C PRO A 137 13.08 7.07 24.70
N LEU A 138 13.17 6.97 26.03
CA LEU A 138 13.25 8.10 26.97
C LEU A 138 14.59 8.87 26.89
N ALA A 139 15.71 8.17 26.68
CA ALA A 139 17.02 8.80 26.54
C ALA A 139 17.13 9.65 25.27
N ALA A 140 16.41 9.29 24.21
CA ALA A 140 16.32 10.10 22.99
C ALA A 140 15.41 11.33 23.15
N LYS A 141 14.22 11.16 23.77
CA LYS A 141 13.24 12.25 23.97
C LYS A 141 13.66 13.30 25.00
N GLY A 142 14.42 12.93 26.04
CA GLY A 142 14.88 13.84 27.10
C GLY A 142 15.79 14.99 26.63
N SER A 143 16.36 14.88 25.43
CA SER A 143 17.23 15.90 24.83
C SER A 143 16.48 16.95 23.99
N SER A 144 15.23 16.72 23.61
CA SER A 144 14.45 17.65 22.76
C SER A 144 13.89 18.82 23.56
N TRP A 145 13.27 18.53 24.71
CA TRP A 145 12.70 19.56 25.59
C TRP A 145 13.79 20.42 26.24
N LYS A 146 14.89 19.82 26.71
CA LYS A 146 16.07 20.55 27.24
C LYS A 146 16.72 21.48 26.20
N ARG A 147 16.80 21.07 24.91
CA ARG A 147 17.30 21.93 23.82
C ARG A 147 16.38 23.12 23.51
N LYS A 148 15.06 22.92 23.54
CA LYS A 148 14.06 24.00 23.36
C LYS A 148 14.08 25.00 24.51
N TRP A 149 14.22 24.51 25.75
CA TRP A 149 14.30 25.34 26.95
C TRP A 149 15.58 26.19 26.99
N TYR A 150 16.75 25.61 26.69
CA TYR A 150 18.02 26.36 26.60
C TYR A 150 18.03 27.40 25.46
N SER A 151 17.41 27.09 24.31
CA SER A 151 17.27 28.05 23.21
C SER A 151 16.35 29.22 23.56
N SER A 152 15.31 29.00 24.37
CA SER A 152 14.40 30.05 24.84
C SER A 152 15.07 30.94 25.89
N TYR A 153 15.81 30.36 26.83
CA TYR A 153 16.53 31.11 27.87
C TYR A 153 17.69 31.94 27.31
N LYS A 154 18.42 31.41 26.31
CA LYS A 154 19.53 32.13 25.66
C LYS A 154 19.04 33.36 24.88
N ARG A 155 17.87 33.29 24.24
CA ARG A 155 17.22 34.42 23.54
C ARG A 155 16.75 35.51 24.52
N MET A 156 16.27 35.10 25.69
CA MET A 156 15.81 36.00 26.76
C MET A 156 16.98 36.68 27.49
N TRP A 157 18.12 35.99 27.64
CA TRP A 157 19.35 36.55 28.23
C TRP A 157 20.08 37.52 27.29
N THR A 158 20.15 37.23 25.99
CA THR A 158 20.75 38.16 25.01
C THR A 158 19.95 39.46 24.87
N TRP A 159 18.61 39.40 24.98
CA TRP A 159 17.77 40.62 25.01
C TRP A 159 17.92 41.41 26.31
N LYS A 160 18.05 40.75 27.47
CA LYS A 160 18.32 41.42 28.76
C LYS A 160 19.71 42.10 28.81
N MET A 161 20.71 41.56 28.12
CA MET A 161 22.02 42.20 27.97
C MET A 161 22.01 43.38 26.98
N LEU A 162 21.30 43.27 25.85
CA LEU A 162 21.14 44.36 24.88
C LEU A 162 20.34 45.55 25.44
N LEU A 163 19.28 45.31 26.23
CA LEU A 163 18.50 46.37 26.89
C LEU A 163 19.26 47.09 28.01
N LYS A 164 20.22 46.44 28.68
CA LYS A 164 21.11 47.12 29.64
C LYS A 164 22.15 48.03 28.96
N ASN A 165 22.60 47.68 27.75
CA ASN A 165 23.57 48.49 27.02
C ASN A 165 22.95 49.65 26.22
N LEU A 166 21.64 49.64 25.95
CA LEU A 166 20.92 50.77 25.33
C LEU A 166 20.46 51.83 26.34
N CYS A 167 20.31 51.50 27.63
CA CYS A 167 19.97 52.48 28.67
C CYS A 167 21.17 53.33 29.15
N ASN A 168 22.42 52.94 28.87
CA ASN A 168 23.61 53.68 29.30
C ASN A 168 24.25 54.58 28.23
N HIS A 169 23.64 54.70 27.03
CA HIS A 169 24.18 55.52 25.93
C HIS A 169 23.31 56.75 25.58
N PHE A 170 22.15 56.95 26.23
CA PHE A 170 21.24 58.06 25.90
C PHE A 170 21.13 59.16 26.97
N PHE A 171 21.99 59.14 28.01
CA PHE A 171 21.96 60.11 29.11
C PHE A 171 23.23 60.98 29.24
N CYS A 172 24.10 61.00 28.23
CA CYS A 172 25.23 61.91 28.23
C CYS A 172 25.48 62.36 26.79
N VAL A 173 25.11 63.61 26.50
CA VAL A 173 25.73 64.56 25.55
C VAL A 173 24.62 65.40 24.87
N HIS A 174 24.56 66.66 25.34
CA HIS A 174 23.95 67.87 24.76
C HIS A 174 22.48 68.28 25.05
N LEU A 175 22.35 69.16 26.06
CA LEU A 175 21.30 70.18 26.22
C LEU A 175 21.29 71.22 25.07
N LYS A 176 20.10 71.64 24.59
CA LYS A 176 19.51 73.01 24.71
C LYS A 176 18.22 73.24 23.85
N ARG A 177 17.05 73.29 24.54
CA ARG A 177 15.82 74.15 24.36
C ARG A 177 14.99 74.13 23.03
N PRO A 178 13.71 74.59 23.00
CA PRO A 178 12.50 73.97 23.59
C PRO A 178 11.27 73.99 22.62
N PHE A 179 10.50 72.92 22.43
CA PHE A 179 9.16 73.05 21.80
C PHE A 179 8.15 72.01 22.29
N GLY A 180 7.07 72.52 22.88
CA GLY A 180 5.70 71.97 23.03
C GLY A 180 5.48 70.47 23.22
N TYR A 181 5.42 70.02 24.47
CA TYR A 181 4.79 68.75 24.89
C TYR A 181 3.32 69.01 25.23
N LEU A 182 2.41 68.99 24.23
CA LEU A 182 0.96 68.85 24.51
C LEU A 182 0.10 68.37 23.32
N GLU A 183 0.62 68.32 22.09
CA GLU A 183 -0.18 67.84 20.94
C GLU A 183 0.06 66.38 20.53
N LEU A 184 1.20 65.79 20.92
CA LEU A 184 1.51 64.39 20.57
C LEU A 184 0.86 63.34 21.51
N LEU A 185 0.43 63.75 22.71
CA LEU A 185 -0.25 62.84 23.65
C LEU A 185 -1.73 62.61 23.31
N ASN A 186 -2.39 63.53 22.60
CA ASN A 186 -3.76 63.32 22.14
C ASN A 186 -3.84 62.41 20.90
N TYR A 187 -2.83 62.43 20.02
CA TYR A 187 -2.77 61.50 18.88
C TYR A 187 -2.50 60.05 19.30
N LEU A 188 -1.72 59.83 20.36
CA LEU A 188 -1.43 58.47 20.85
C LEU A 188 -2.61 57.84 21.60
N ILE A 189 -3.45 58.65 22.27
CA ILE A 189 -4.65 58.18 22.98
C ILE A 189 -5.80 57.86 22.00
N PHE A 190 -5.91 58.56 20.87
CA PHE A 190 -6.90 58.24 19.83
C PHE A 190 -6.58 56.93 19.09
N TYR A 191 -5.29 56.64 18.87
CA TYR A 191 -4.86 55.42 18.16
C TYR A 191 -5.04 54.14 19.01
N ILE A 192 -4.87 54.23 20.33
CA ILE A 192 -5.00 53.07 21.24
C ILE A 192 -6.47 52.68 21.49
N ARG A 193 -7.44 53.57 21.19
CA ARG A 193 -8.87 53.30 21.35
C ARG A 193 -9.56 52.71 20.10
N SER A 194 -8.86 52.63 18.96
CA SER A 194 -9.35 52.09 17.68
C SER A 194 -8.92 50.63 17.40
N LEU A 195 -8.18 50.01 18.32
CA LEU A 195 -7.66 48.64 18.20
C LEU A 195 -8.23 47.68 19.26
N LYS A 196 -9.51 47.86 19.60
CA LYS A 196 -10.37 46.84 20.23
C LYS A 196 -11.65 46.71 19.45
#